data_AF-A0A8D8QBG6-F1
#
_entry.id   AF-A0A8D8QBG6-F1
#
_cell.length_a   1.000
_cell.length_b   1.000
_cell.length_c   1.000
_cell.angle_alpha   90.00
_cell.angle_beta   90.00
_cell.angle_gamma   90.00
#
_symmetry.space_group_name_H-M   'P 1'
#
loop_
_entity.id
_entity.type
_entity.pdbx_description
1 polymer ?
#
loop_
_entity_poly.entity_id
_entity_poly.type
_entity_poly.pdbx_seq_one_letter_code
_entity_poly.pdbx_strand_id
1 'polypeptide(L)'
;MVELDMLIIGGYYGKGSQRGIVSQFLLGLLDDSNTPEEGSANSGGPRFVSAGKVGIGLSMEELVDLSQKMSPHWIRTRVNQLPDQIVWNREKPDLWIPPQYSHILQVRATEVVRSESFKVNYCLRFPRIQAVRYDKTSSDCLTVEEFHRIRTQGSGKLCYESITGTGSRAGLPTRSPRKRKEVSLASEYTCTIQDGVTLLSHIFKGKTLCVMTGGDITRKQTLETAILEHSGRLVQNSGPGTWAIVVTDTNNLRVKNAVAANAHNVVLASWVERCVDSKCLVEWIPDEVLSLVGHDKIVFNNKFDCYGDSFTLPLRPSALPPLLSSMNSHPIPLPTPHELLLVERELYSTNGSAVFRGLQVYCVRGVAKLSKLRLRFYGGSVCDEMSEIVTHVVCVSDRDKDNVEEERRINKRVKSETNRENEENTREKKKESEKSKWNWFEEIDKESKEENKEMEEDVKNGKEIGSEGDREQLNRERGTKELCYVDENWIKECIRKRVSIRSLYQ
;
A
#
# COMPACT_ATOMS: atom_id res chain seq x y z
N MET A 1 5.23 -39.14 -18.56
CA MET A 1 3.86 -38.69 -18.21
C MET A 1 3.52 -37.63 -19.22
N VAL A 2 2.35 -37.69 -19.83
CA VAL A 2 2.03 -36.84 -20.98
C VAL A 2 1.76 -35.42 -20.51
N GLU A 3 2.37 -34.45 -21.20
CA GLU A 3 2.17 -33.02 -21.01
C GLU A 3 1.25 -32.51 -22.12
N LEU A 4 0.32 -31.62 -21.79
CA LEU A 4 -0.72 -31.13 -22.68
C LEU A 4 -0.55 -29.63 -22.87
N ASP A 5 -0.26 -29.20 -24.09
CA ASP A 5 -0.15 -27.77 -24.41
C ASP A 5 -1.51 -27.22 -24.83
N MET A 6 -2.12 -26.41 -23.97
CA MET A 6 -3.49 -25.93 -24.15
C MET A 6 -3.56 -24.41 -24.07
N LEU A 7 -4.41 -23.79 -24.90
CA LEU A 7 -4.54 -22.33 -24.96
C LEU A 7 -5.45 -21.80 -23.85
N ILE A 8 -5.12 -20.63 -23.28
CA ILE A 8 -6.06 -19.93 -22.39
C ILE A 8 -7.18 -19.32 -23.23
N ILE A 9 -8.44 -19.69 -22.99
CA ILE A 9 -9.59 -19.10 -23.69
C ILE A 9 -10.48 -18.27 -22.78
N GLY A 10 -10.28 -18.37 -21.46
CA GLY A 10 -11.05 -17.61 -20.48
C GLY A 10 -10.41 -17.60 -19.10
N GLY A 11 -10.93 -16.72 -18.23
CA GLY A 11 -10.45 -16.48 -16.88
C GLY A 11 -11.59 -16.37 -15.86
N TYR A 12 -11.29 -16.72 -14.61
CA TYR A 12 -12.18 -16.59 -13.46
C TYR A 12 -11.49 -15.78 -12.36
N TYR A 13 -12.27 -14.93 -11.69
CA TYR A 13 -11.76 -14.18 -10.55
C TYR A 13 -11.48 -15.08 -9.35
N GLY A 14 -10.34 -14.85 -8.71
CA GLY A 14 -9.98 -15.51 -7.46
C GLY A 14 -10.93 -15.15 -6.33
N LYS A 15 -11.03 -16.07 -5.36
CA LYS A 15 -11.75 -15.86 -4.09
C LYS A 15 -10.75 -15.62 -2.96
N GLY A 16 -11.17 -14.96 -1.88
CA GLY A 16 -10.33 -14.72 -0.70
C GLY A 16 -9.17 -13.76 -0.97
N SER A 17 -7.93 -14.18 -0.65
CA SER A 17 -6.72 -13.36 -0.80
C SER A 17 -6.39 -12.98 -2.25
N GLN A 18 -6.98 -13.65 -3.24
CA GLN A 18 -6.80 -13.38 -4.67
C GLN A 18 -8.02 -12.67 -5.29
N ARG A 19 -8.87 -12.04 -4.47
CA ARG A 19 -10.05 -11.31 -4.93
C ARG A 19 -9.66 -10.15 -5.84
N GLY A 20 -10.25 -10.10 -7.03
CA GLY A 20 -9.97 -9.07 -8.04
C GLY A 20 -8.89 -9.45 -9.06
N ILE A 21 -8.18 -10.57 -8.86
CA ILE A 21 -7.17 -11.08 -9.79
C ILE A 21 -7.73 -12.33 -10.49
N VAL A 22 -7.43 -12.51 -11.77
CA VAL A 22 -7.74 -13.74 -12.51
C VAL A 22 -6.79 -14.84 -12.06
N SER A 23 -7.29 -15.86 -11.37
CA SER A 23 -6.47 -16.92 -10.76
C SER A 23 -6.70 -18.31 -11.35
N GLN A 24 -7.82 -18.49 -12.06
CA GLN A 24 -8.16 -19.73 -12.72
C GLN A 24 -8.42 -19.47 -14.19
N PHE A 25 -8.01 -20.39 -15.05
CA PHE A 25 -8.04 -20.28 -16.49
C PHE A 25 -8.87 -21.41 -17.09
N LEU A 26 -9.70 -21.07 -18.07
CA LEU A 26 -10.38 -22.01 -18.95
C LEU A 26 -9.45 -22.35 -20.11
N LEU A 27 -9.23 -23.63 -20.35
CA LEU A 27 -8.32 -24.15 -21.36
C LEU A 27 -9.09 -24.58 -22.61
N GLY A 28 -8.55 -24.23 -23.77
CA GLY A 28 -9.05 -24.57 -25.09
C GLY A 28 -8.11 -25.49 -25.85
N LEU A 29 -8.69 -26.31 -26.72
CA LEU A 29 -8.01 -27.10 -27.75
C LEU A 29 -8.33 -26.51 -29.12
N LEU A 30 -7.43 -26.70 -30.08
CA LEU A 30 -7.66 -26.29 -31.47
C LEU A 30 -8.64 -27.25 -32.15
N ASP A 31 -9.71 -26.70 -32.72
CA ASP A 31 -10.72 -27.43 -33.49
C ASP A 31 -10.32 -27.46 -34.97
N ASP A 32 -9.69 -28.55 -35.38
CA ASP A 32 -9.20 -28.81 -36.74
C ASP A 32 -10.31 -29.26 -37.69
N SER A 33 -11.49 -29.63 -37.19
CA SER A 33 -12.58 -30.18 -38.02
C SER A 33 -13.29 -29.13 -38.90
N ASN A 34 -12.91 -27.85 -38.81
CA ASN A 34 -13.62 -26.75 -39.45
C ASN A 34 -12.67 -25.74 -40.12
N THR A 35 -11.48 -26.16 -40.55
CA THR A 35 -10.62 -25.35 -41.41
C THR A 35 -11.36 -25.08 -42.73
N PRO A 36 -11.63 -23.81 -43.09
CA PRO A 36 -12.12 -23.50 -44.42
C PRO A 36 -11.08 -23.98 -45.44
N GLU A 37 -11.53 -24.74 -46.44
CA GLU A 37 -10.72 -25.06 -47.61
C GLU A 37 -10.12 -23.76 -48.18
N GLU A 38 -8.83 -23.78 -48.51
CA GLU A 38 -8.11 -22.64 -49.09
C GLU A 38 -8.86 -22.14 -50.35
N GLY A 39 -9.62 -21.05 -50.22
CA GLY A 39 -10.33 -20.45 -51.35
C GLY A 39 -11.64 -19.73 -51.04
N SER A 40 -12.22 -19.85 -49.84
CA SER A 40 -13.44 -19.09 -49.48
C SER A 40 -13.12 -17.87 -48.62
N ALA A 41 -13.34 -16.67 -49.16
CA ALA A 41 -13.15 -15.38 -48.52
C ALA A 41 -14.21 -15.05 -47.45
N ASN A 42 -14.50 -16.00 -46.53
CA ASN A 42 -15.31 -15.75 -45.34
C ASN A 42 -14.50 -16.11 -44.08
N SER A 43 -13.94 -15.04 -43.51
CA SER A 43 -12.88 -14.95 -42.52
C SER A 43 -13.31 -15.38 -41.11
N GLY A 44 -13.20 -16.67 -40.78
CA GLY A 44 -13.19 -17.15 -39.40
C GLY A 44 -11.81 -17.72 -39.09
N GLY A 45 -11.03 -17.08 -38.21
CA GLY A 45 -9.73 -17.61 -37.76
C GLY A 45 -9.85 -18.98 -37.05
N PRO A 46 -8.73 -19.58 -36.60
CA PRO A 46 -8.73 -20.88 -35.93
C PRO A 46 -9.71 -20.89 -34.74
N ARG A 47 -10.51 -21.96 -34.66
CA ARG A 47 -11.55 -22.12 -33.64
C ARG A 47 -11.03 -22.95 -32.47
N PHE A 48 -11.38 -22.57 -31.25
CA PHE A 48 -10.95 -23.23 -30.03
C PHE A 48 -12.13 -23.75 -29.21
N VAL A 49 -12.05 -24.98 -28.75
CA VAL A 49 -13.09 -25.63 -27.95
C VAL A 49 -12.62 -25.87 -26.52
N SER A 50 -13.48 -25.56 -25.54
CA SER A 50 -13.18 -25.77 -24.13
C SER A 50 -12.94 -27.24 -23.77
N ALA A 51 -11.90 -27.50 -22.98
CA ALA A 51 -11.47 -28.86 -22.60
C ALA A 51 -11.07 -29.02 -21.12
N GLY A 52 -10.96 -27.94 -20.36
CA GLY A 52 -10.68 -28.05 -18.93
C GLY A 52 -10.53 -26.71 -18.22
N LYS A 53 -10.43 -26.76 -16.90
CA LYS A 53 -10.19 -25.60 -16.04
C LYS A 53 -9.02 -25.89 -15.12
N VAL A 54 -8.11 -24.92 -14.98
CA VAL A 54 -6.92 -25.04 -14.12
C VAL A 54 -6.64 -23.74 -13.41
N GLY A 55 -6.16 -23.79 -12.16
CA GLY A 55 -5.82 -22.60 -11.38
C GLY A 55 -4.73 -22.86 -10.34
N ILE A 56 -3.96 -23.94 -10.51
CA ILE A 56 -2.91 -24.35 -9.59
C ILE A 56 -1.68 -24.69 -10.42
N GLY A 57 -0.49 -24.32 -9.95
CA GLY A 57 0.79 -24.70 -10.56
C GLY A 57 1.72 -23.54 -10.85
N LEU A 58 1.21 -22.31 -10.89
CA LEU A 58 2.02 -21.09 -11.02
C LEU A 58 2.42 -20.54 -9.65
N SER A 59 3.64 -20.00 -9.56
CA SER A 59 4.07 -19.14 -8.46
C SER A 59 3.29 -17.81 -8.47
N MET A 60 3.33 -17.08 -7.36
CA MET A 60 2.65 -15.78 -7.28
C MET A 60 3.26 -14.77 -8.27
N GLU A 61 4.59 -14.81 -8.45
CA GLU A 61 5.31 -13.95 -9.38
C GLU A 61 4.91 -14.23 -10.84
N GLU A 62 4.89 -15.50 -11.25
CA GLU A 62 4.46 -15.91 -12.60
C GLU A 62 2.99 -15.56 -12.86
N LEU A 63 2.12 -15.72 -11.85
CA LEU A 63 0.70 -15.36 -11.97
C LEU A 63 0.53 -13.85 -12.18
N VAL A 64 1.31 -13.02 -11.48
CA VAL A 64 1.27 -11.57 -11.64
C VAL A 64 1.79 -11.15 -13.03
N ASP A 65 2.91 -11.72 -13.49
CA ASP A 65 3.45 -11.45 -14.83
C ASP A 65 2.46 -11.84 -15.94
N LEU A 66 1.91 -13.05 -15.87
CA LEU A 66 0.89 -13.53 -16.80
C LEU A 66 -0.37 -12.64 -16.77
N SER A 67 -0.81 -12.24 -15.58
CA SER A 67 -1.97 -11.36 -15.43
C SER A 67 -1.72 -9.97 -16.03
N GLN A 68 -0.53 -9.40 -15.88
CA GLN A 68 -0.18 -8.09 -16.45
C GLN A 68 -0.23 -8.12 -17.98
N LYS A 69 0.32 -9.17 -18.60
CA LYS A 69 0.32 -9.35 -20.06
C LYS A 69 -1.09 -9.49 -20.64
N MET A 70 -1.98 -10.21 -19.97
CA MET A 70 -3.35 -10.45 -20.46
C MET A 70 -4.36 -9.38 -20.04
N SER A 71 -4.07 -8.57 -19.02
CA SER A 71 -4.97 -7.54 -18.49
C SER A 71 -5.63 -6.64 -19.54
N PRO A 72 -4.91 -6.10 -20.56
CA PRO A 72 -5.51 -5.18 -21.53
C PRO A 72 -6.43 -5.88 -22.55
N HIS A 73 -6.35 -7.21 -22.67
CA HIS A 73 -7.06 -7.98 -23.69
C HIS A 73 -8.26 -8.77 -23.15
N TRP A 74 -8.53 -8.68 -21.85
CA TRP A 74 -9.69 -9.34 -21.25
C TRP A 74 -11.01 -8.69 -21.66
N ILE A 75 -11.93 -9.51 -22.15
CA ILE A 75 -13.28 -9.09 -22.51
C ILE A 75 -14.28 -9.77 -21.57
N ARG A 76 -15.17 -8.98 -20.98
CA ARG A 76 -16.17 -9.50 -20.05
C ARG A 76 -17.19 -10.38 -20.77
N THR A 77 -17.41 -11.59 -20.26
CA THR A 77 -18.34 -12.54 -20.87
C THR A 77 -19.79 -12.11 -20.64
N ARG A 78 -20.51 -11.75 -21.70
CA ARG A 78 -21.94 -11.41 -21.63
C ARG A 78 -22.82 -12.67 -21.66
N VAL A 79 -24.07 -12.55 -21.22
CA VAL A 79 -25.04 -13.65 -21.31
C VAL A 79 -25.51 -13.74 -22.77
N ASN A 80 -25.58 -14.96 -23.33
CA ASN A 80 -25.99 -15.24 -24.71
C ASN A 80 -25.10 -14.70 -25.84
N GLN A 81 -23.86 -14.27 -25.53
CA GLN A 81 -22.88 -13.91 -26.54
C GLN A 81 -21.70 -14.89 -26.48
N LEU A 82 -21.56 -15.72 -27.52
CA LEU A 82 -20.43 -16.62 -27.70
C LEU A 82 -19.43 -15.99 -28.68
N PRO A 83 -18.12 -15.93 -28.38
CA PRO A 83 -17.12 -15.42 -29.32
C PRO A 83 -17.03 -16.29 -30.57
N ASP A 84 -16.82 -15.67 -31.74
CA ASP A 84 -16.81 -16.38 -33.03
C ASP A 84 -15.77 -17.51 -33.08
N GLN A 85 -14.61 -17.29 -32.45
CA GLN A 85 -13.48 -18.22 -32.45
C GLN A 85 -13.45 -19.18 -31.25
N ILE A 86 -14.31 -19.01 -30.24
CA ILE A 86 -14.22 -19.78 -28.98
C ILE A 86 -15.57 -20.39 -28.62
N VAL A 87 -15.57 -21.70 -28.34
CA VAL A 87 -16.77 -22.43 -27.94
C VAL A 87 -16.62 -23.05 -26.56
N TRP A 88 -17.46 -22.61 -25.63
CA TRP A 88 -17.67 -23.24 -24.34
C TRP A 88 -19.08 -23.80 -24.19
N ASN A 89 -19.27 -24.72 -23.25
CA ASN A 89 -20.57 -25.35 -22.98
C ASN A 89 -21.16 -24.84 -21.64
N ARG A 90 -21.33 -25.70 -20.64
CA ARG A 90 -21.90 -25.33 -19.33
C ARG A 90 -20.96 -24.48 -18.48
N GLU A 91 -19.65 -24.76 -18.52
CA GLU A 91 -18.65 -24.02 -17.75
C GLU A 91 -18.30 -22.71 -18.46
N LYS A 92 -18.93 -21.60 -18.03
CA LYS A 92 -18.77 -20.26 -18.60
C LYS A 92 -17.72 -19.46 -17.82
N PRO A 93 -16.73 -18.83 -18.49
CA PRO A 93 -15.74 -17.99 -17.83
C PRO A 93 -16.28 -16.58 -17.52
N ASP A 94 -15.72 -15.91 -16.49
CA ASP A 94 -16.06 -14.52 -16.15
C ASP A 94 -15.56 -13.54 -17.23
N LEU A 95 -14.37 -13.84 -17.76
CA LEU A 95 -13.68 -13.10 -18.80
C LEU A 95 -13.23 -14.06 -19.90
N TRP A 96 -13.20 -13.62 -21.14
CA TRP A 96 -12.61 -14.35 -22.26
C TRP A 96 -11.58 -13.48 -22.98
N ILE A 97 -10.66 -14.12 -23.69
CA ILE A 97 -9.56 -13.46 -24.39
C ILE A 97 -9.50 -13.94 -25.84
N PRO A 98 -9.32 -13.07 -26.84
CA PRO A 98 -9.13 -13.50 -28.21
C PRO A 98 -7.86 -14.38 -28.34
N PRO A 99 -7.88 -15.47 -29.13
CA PRO A 99 -6.75 -16.40 -29.24
C PRO A 99 -5.40 -15.76 -29.62
N GLN A 100 -5.43 -14.65 -30.35
CA GLN A 100 -4.23 -13.91 -30.80
C GLN A 100 -3.45 -13.25 -29.65
N TYR A 101 -4.14 -12.90 -28.56
CA TYR A 101 -3.54 -12.25 -27.39
C TYR A 101 -3.39 -13.21 -26.21
N SER A 102 -3.63 -14.50 -26.46
CA SER A 102 -3.56 -15.54 -25.44
C SER A 102 -2.22 -16.25 -25.42
N HIS A 103 -1.97 -17.01 -24.35
CA HIS A 103 -0.77 -17.79 -24.15
C HIS A 103 -1.10 -19.27 -23.90
N ILE A 104 -0.18 -20.14 -24.31
CA ILE A 104 -0.28 -21.58 -24.09
C ILE A 104 0.18 -21.92 -22.67
N LEU A 105 -0.56 -22.80 -22.02
CA LEU A 105 -0.20 -23.41 -20.75
C LEU A 105 0.19 -24.87 -20.99
N GLN A 106 1.38 -25.22 -20.51
CA GLN A 106 1.80 -26.61 -20.43
C GLN A 106 1.15 -27.22 -19.18
N VAL A 107 0.20 -28.11 -19.39
CA VAL A 107 -0.68 -28.65 -18.35
C VAL A 107 -0.42 -30.13 -18.17
N ARG A 108 -0.31 -30.53 -16.90
CA ARG A 108 -0.15 -31.91 -16.50
C ARG A 108 -1.38 -32.38 -15.75
N ALA A 109 -1.93 -33.52 -16.15
CA ALA A 109 -3.10 -34.13 -15.52
C ALA A 109 -2.89 -35.63 -15.31
N THR A 110 -3.65 -36.24 -14.41
CA THR A 110 -3.52 -37.68 -14.11
C THR A 110 -4.29 -38.54 -15.11
N GLU A 111 -5.50 -38.11 -15.45
CA GLU A 111 -6.41 -38.80 -16.36
C GLU A 111 -7.41 -37.85 -16.99
N VAL A 112 -8.00 -38.29 -18.09
CA VAL A 112 -9.07 -37.62 -18.85
C VAL A 112 -10.38 -38.37 -18.57
N VAL A 113 -11.36 -37.67 -17.99
CA VAL A 113 -12.65 -38.23 -17.58
C VAL A 113 -13.76 -37.63 -18.44
N ARG A 114 -14.82 -38.39 -18.72
CA ARG A 114 -15.98 -37.89 -19.47
C ARG A 114 -16.74 -36.85 -18.64
N SER A 115 -17.05 -35.70 -19.22
CA SER A 115 -17.79 -34.63 -18.55
C SER A 115 -18.48 -33.73 -19.57
N GLU A 116 -19.75 -33.42 -19.36
CA GLU A 116 -20.55 -32.51 -20.21
C GLU A 116 -20.28 -31.03 -19.92
N SER A 117 -19.46 -30.70 -18.92
CA SER A 117 -19.17 -29.31 -18.54
C SER A 117 -18.45 -28.53 -19.64
N PHE A 118 -17.64 -29.22 -20.43
CA PHE A 118 -16.79 -28.64 -21.48
C PHE A 118 -17.25 -29.09 -22.87
N LYS A 119 -16.91 -28.33 -23.91
CA LYS A 119 -17.35 -28.61 -25.29
C LYS A 119 -16.77 -29.92 -25.83
N VAL A 120 -15.55 -30.28 -25.44
CA VAL A 120 -14.91 -31.54 -25.84
C VAL A 120 -15.56 -32.78 -25.20
N ASN A 121 -16.54 -32.62 -24.30
CA ASN A 121 -17.20 -33.67 -23.52
C ASN A 121 -16.26 -34.50 -22.61
N TYR A 122 -15.08 -33.95 -22.31
CA TYR A 122 -14.11 -34.50 -21.37
C TYR A 122 -13.56 -33.40 -20.47
N CYS A 123 -13.05 -33.80 -19.30
CA CYS A 123 -12.33 -32.93 -18.38
C CYS A 123 -11.03 -33.59 -17.92
N LEU A 124 -10.05 -32.74 -17.57
CA LEU A 124 -8.81 -33.18 -16.94
C LEU A 124 -9.01 -33.39 -15.44
N ARG A 125 -8.53 -34.52 -14.91
CA ARG A 125 -8.49 -34.77 -13.47
C ARG A 125 -7.13 -34.35 -12.90
N PHE A 126 -7.20 -33.60 -11.81
CA PHE A 126 -6.04 -33.00 -11.14
C PHE A 126 -5.08 -32.24 -12.08
N PRO A 127 -5.61 -31.34 -12.95
CA PRO A 127 -4.76 -30.54 -13.82
C PRO A 127 -3.90 -29.60 -13.00
N ARG A 128 -2.63 -29.46 -13.38
CA ARG A 128 -1.67 -28.49 -12.82
C ARG A 128 -0.91 -27.84 -13.95
N ILE A 129 -0.70 -26.53 -13.84
CA ILE A 129 0.16 -25.78 -14.75
C ILE A 129 1.61 -26.12 -14.40
N GLN A 130 2.39 -26.49 -15.40
CA GLN A 130 3.82 -26.75 -15.25
C GLN A 130 4.67 -25.56 -15.69
N ALA A 131 4.26 -24.90 -16.77
CA ALA A 131 4.89 -23.69 -17.27
C ALA A 131 3.93 -22.90 -18.16
N VAL A 132 4.14 -21.58 -18.23
CA VAL A 132 3.56 -20.73 -19.28
C VAL A 132 4.51 -20.76 -20.49
N ARG A 133 4.01 -21.19 -21.65
CA ARG A 133 4.81 -21.34 -22.88
C ARG A 133 4.71 -20.09 -23.73
N TYR A 134 5.55 -19.10 -23.42
CA TYR A 134 5.69 -17.88 -24.23
C TYR A 134 6.39 -18.12 -25.58
N ASP A 135 7.06 -19.27 -25.72
CA ASP A 135 7.73 -19.71 -26.94
C ASP A 135 6.75 -20.22 -28.02
N LYS A 136 5.49 -20.49 -27.65
CA LYS A 136 4.49 -21.08 -28.55
C LYS A 136 3.36 -20.10 -28.88
N THR A 137 2.83 -20.21 -30.09
CA THR A 137 1.71 -19.40 -30.57
C THR A 137 0.40 -20.17 -30.49
N SER A 138 -0.75 -19.49 -30.65
CA SER A 138 -2.07 -20.14 -30.58
C SER A 138 -2.28 -21.25 -31.61
N SER A 139 -1.54 -21.23 -32.72
CA SER A 139 -1.53 -22.29 -33.74
C SER A 139 -0.85 -23.58 -33.26
N ASP A 140 0.08 -23.50 -32.29
CA ASP A 140 0.83 -24.65 -31.74
C ASP A 140 0.06 -25.35 -30.60
N CYS A 141 -1.22 -25.03 -30.42
CA CYS A 141 -2.09 -25.61 -29.42
C CYS A 141 -2.44 -27.06 -29.79
N LEU A 142 -2.54 -27.93 -28.78
CA LEU A 142 -3.01 -29.31 -28.95
C LEU A 142 -4.39 -29.34 -29.65
N THR A 143 -4.53 -30.16 -30.69
CA THR A 143 -5.79 -30.30 -31.42
C THR A 143 -6.76 -31.27 -30.75
N VAL A 144 -8.04 -31.17 -31.10
CA VAL A 144 -9.09 -32.09 -30.61
C VAL A 144 -8.79 -33.53 -31.01
N GLU A 145 -8.32 -33.78 -32.23
CA GLU A 145 -7.93 -35.11 -32.69
C GLU A 145 -6.77 -35.68 -31.87
N GLU A 146 -5.72 -34.88 -31.66
CA GLU A 146 -4.56 -35.29 -30.87
C GLU A 146 -4.93 -35.58 -29.42
N PHE A 147 -5.81 -34.77 -28.84
CA PHE A 147 -6.34 -34.99 -27.50
C PHE A 147 -7.09 -36.33 -27.40
N HIS A 148 -7.92 -36.67 -28.39
CA HIS A 148 -8.61 -37.97 -28.44
C HIS A 148 -7.65 -39.15 -28.67
N ARG A 149 -6.59 -38.96 -29.46
CA ARG A 149 -5.53 -39.95 -29.66
C ARG A 149 -4.82 -40.24 -28.34
N ILE A 150 -4.37 -39.21 -27.62
CA ILE A 150 -3.72 -39.34 -26.31
C ILE A 150 -4.62 -40.06 -25.30
N ARG A 151 -5.91 -39.69 -25.26
CA ARG A 151 -6.89 -40.34 -24.39
C ARG A 151 -7.06 -41.83 -24.72
N THR A 152 -7.16 -42.18 -26.00
CA THR A 152 -7.41 -43.56 -26.44
C THR A 152 -6.19 -44.44 -26.19
N GLN A 153 -4.99 -43.93 -26.47
CA GLN A 153 -3.72 -44.61 -26.20
C GLN A 153 -3.54 -44.95 -24.72
N GLY A 154 -3.94 -44.05 -23.82
CA GLY A 154 -3.85 -44.23 -22.36
C GLY A 154 -5.07 -44.88 -21.70
N SER A 155 -6.12 -45.28 -22.44
CA SER A 155 -7.44 -45.63 -21.87
C SER A 155 -7.95 -44.61 -20.84
N GLY A 156 -7.71 -43.32 -21.11
CA GLY A 156 -8.00 -42.21 -20.20
C GLY A 156 -6.89 -41.85 -19.21
N LYS A 157 -5.92 -42.74 -18.91
CA LYS A 157 -4.81 -42.44 -17.99
C LYS A 157 -3.66 -41.78 -18.75
N LEU A 158 -3.19 -40.61 -18.30
CA LEU A 158 -2.11 -39.85 -18.95
C LEU A 158 -0.70 -40.24 -18.46
N CYS A 159 -0.61 -41.37 -17.74
CA CYS A 159 0.60 -41.88 -17.10
C CYS A 159 1.13 -43.17 -17.75
N TYR A 160 0.79 -43.44 -19.01
CA TYR A 160 1.01 -44.74 -19.67
C TYR A 160 2.46 -45.02 -20.13
N GLU A 161 3.35 -44.00 -20.18
CA GLU A 161 4.79 -44.20 -20.45
C GLU A 161 5.46 -45.18 -19.46
N SER A 162 4.83 -45.44 -18.32
CA SER A 162 5.29 -46.41 -17.31
C SER A 162 4.78 -47.84 -17.52
N ILE A 163 3.96 -48.10 -18.55
CA ILE A 163 3.25 -49.38 -18.73
C ILE A 163 3.59 -50.06 -20.06
N THR A 164 3.85 -49.32 -21.14
CA THR A 164 4.13 -49.90 -22.47
C THR A 164 5.60 -49.73 -22.87
N GLY A 165 6.48 -50.45 -22.17
CA GLY A 165 7.89 -50.59 -22.54
C GLY A 165 8.23 -52.04 -22.82
N THR A 166 7.70 -52.62 -23.90
CA THR A 166 8.26 -53.84 -24.49
C THR A 166 9.56 -53.50 -25.19
N GLY A 167 10.65 -53.58 -24.45
CA GLY A 167 12.01 -53.41 -24.92
C GLY A 167 12.98 -53.68 -23.78
N SER A 168 13.57 -54.87 -23.77
CA SER A 168 14.61 -55.30 -22.83
C SER A 168 15.64 -54.20 -22.55
N ARG A 169 15.65 -53.68 -21.33
CA ARG A 169 16.87 -53.21 -20.67
C ARG A 169 17.00 -53.95 -19.36
N ALA A 170 17.63 -55.13 -19.43
CA ALA A 170 18.34 -55.67 -18.29
C ALA A 170 19.29 -54.57 -17.76
N GLY A 171 19.18 -54.22 -16.48
CA GLY A 171 20.16 -53.37 -15.80
C GLY A 171 19.74 -51.94 -15.42
N LEU A 172 18.52 -51.72 -14.93
CA LEU A 172 18.22 -50.53 -14.12
C LEU A 172 17.65 -50.97 -12.76
N PRO A 173 18.11 -50.36 -11.65
CA PRO A 173 17.79 -50.85 -10.31
C PRO A 173 16.29 -50.76 -10.11
N THR A 174 15.69 -51.88 -9.72
CA THR A 174 14.36 -51.93 -9.13
C THR A 174 14.32 -50.82 -8.08
N ARG A 175 13.52 -49.77 -8.33
CA ARG A 175 13.26 -48.76 -7.29
C ARG A 175 12.67 -49.54 -6.13
N SER A 176 13.48 -49.68 -5.08
CA SER A 176 13.06 -50.22 -3.80
C SER A 176 11.74 -49.55 -3.44
N PRO A 177 10.78 -50.29 -2.84
CA PRO A 177 9.54 -49.69 -2.39
C PRO A 177 9.94 -48.47 -1.57
N ARG A 178 9.55 -47.28 -2.05
CA ARG A 178 9.88 -46.01 -1.40
C ARG A 178 9.40 -46.22 0.04
N LYS A 179 10.35 -46.41 0.97
CA LYS A 179 10.02 -46.40 2.41
C LYS A 179 9.16 -45.17 2.57
N ARG A 180 7.89 -45.36 2.98
CA ARG A 180 7.06 -44.23 3.38
C ARG A 180 7.95 -43.46 4.34
N LYS A 181 8.38 -42.25 3.95
CA LYS A 181 8.91 -41.33 4.94
C LYS A 181 7.77 -41.21 5.92
N GLU A 182 7.95 -41.75 7.12
CA GLU A 182 7.03 -41.47 8.21
C GLU A 182 6.83 -39.96 8.22
N VAL A 183 5.56 -39.55 8.24
CA VAL A 183 5.18 -38.15 8.27
C VAL A 183 5.76 -37.59 9.57
N SER A 184 6.96 -37.03 9.48
CA SER A 184 7.66 -36.39 10.57
C SER A 184 7.39 -34.90 10.44
N LEU A 185 6.92 -34.33 11.54
CA LEU A 185 6.78 -32.88 11.67
C LEU A 185 8.17 -32.26 11.47
N ALA A 186 8.26 -31.21 10.65
CA ALA A 186 9.52 -30.52 10.45
C ALA A 186 10.05 -29.98 11.78
N SER A 187 11.37 -29.90 11.94
CA SER A 187 12.04 -29.51 13.18
C SER A 187 11.60 -28.14 13.72
N GLU A 188 11.14 -27.25 12.84
CA GLU A 188 10.54 -25.96 13.20
C GLU A 188 9.23 -26.09 13.99
N TYR A 189 8.57 -27.23 13.93
CA TYR A 189 7.30 -27.55 14.61
C TYR A 189 7.49 -28.56 15.74
N THR A 190 8.71 -29.00 16.01
CA THR A 190 9.04 -29.89 17.11
C THR A 190 9.93 -29.17 18.11
N CYS A 191 9.86 -29.60 19.38
CA CYS A 191 10.81 -29.23 20.41
C CYS A 191 11.64 -30.48 20.70
N THR A 192 12.96 -30.39 20.50
CA THR A 192 13.88 -31.45 20.90
C THR A 192 14.36 -31.14 22.31
N ILE A 193 13.51 -31.41 23.30
CA ILE A 193 13.86 -31.22 24.70
C ILE A 193 14.93 -32.27 25.03
N GLN A 194 16.14 -31.82 25.36
CA GLN A 194 17.14 -32.71 25.95
C GLN A 194 16.66 -33.07 27.36
N ASP A 195 16.52 -34.35 27.64
CA ASP A 195 16.13 -34.84 28.97
C ASP A 195 17.13 -34.32 30.02
N GLY A 196 16.65 -33.49 30.96
CA GLY A 196 17.44 -33.02 32.11
C GLY A 196 17.76 -31.52 32.15
N VAL A 197 16.81 -30.63 31.82
CA VAL A 197 17.01 -29.18 31.99
C VAL A 197 17.11 -28.84 33.49
N THR A 198 18.28 -28.36 33.92
CA THR A 198 18.50 -27.88 35.29
C THR A 198 17.85 -26.51 35.49
N LEU A 199 17.00 -26.39 36.50
CA LEU A 199 16.32 -25.14 36.79
C LEU A 199 17.32 -24.10 37.34
N LEU A 200 17.54 -23.02 36.58
CA LEU A 200 18.46 -21.95 36.96
C LEU A 200 17.76 -20.87 37.79
N SER A 201 16.48 -20.56 37.50
CA SER A 201 15.72 -19.54 38.24
C SER A 201 14.22 -19.61 37.98
N HIS A 202 13.47 -18.66 38.54
CA HIS A 202 12.01 -18.59 38.47
C HIS A 202 11.44 -17.39 37.70
N ILE A 203 12.19 -16.83 36.75
CA ILE A 203 11.85 -15.56 36.07
C ILE A 203 10.50 -15.65 35.33
N PHE A 204 10.23 -16.77 34.67
CA PHE A 204 9.01 -16.99 33.87
C PHE A 204 7.95 -17.84 34.58
N LYS A 205 7.98 -17.90 35.91
CA LYS A 205 7.06 -18.73 36.69
C LYS A 205 5.60 -18.36 36.39
N GLY A 206 4.81 -19.34 35.96
CA GLY A 206 3.40 -19.15 35.62
C GLY A 206 3.14 -18.45 34.29
N LYS A 207 4.16 -18.21 33.47
CA LYS A 207 4.03 -17.66 32.12
C LYS A 207 4.11 -18.76 31.07
N THR A 208 3.13 -18.78 30.17
CA THR A 208 3.09 -19.72 29.04
C THR A 208 3.58 -19.02 27.78
N LEU A 209 4.68 -19.48 27.21
CA LEU A 209 5.35 -18.87 26.06
C LEU A 209 5.33 -19.81 24.85
N CYS A 210 5.21 -19.24 23.66
CA CYS A 210 5.29 -19.96 22.39
C CYS A 210 6.38 -19.34 21.51
N VAL A 211 7.38 -20.10 21.09
CA VAL A 211 8.48 -19.60 20.24
C VAL A 211 8.19 -19.89 18.77
N MET A 212 8.16 -18.86 17.94
CA MET A 212 8.01 -18.96 16.48
C MET A 212 9.27 -18.48 15.77
N THR A 213 9.75 -19.24 14.78
CA THR A 213 10.95 -18.92 14.00
C THR A 213 10.68 -18.89 12.50
N GLY A 214 11.38 -18.00 11.77
CA GLY A 214 11.36 -17.88 10.30
C GLY A 214 12.42 -18.68 9.57
N GLY A 215 13.33 -19.36 10.28
CA GLY A 215 14.37 -20.19 9.66
C GLY A 215 15.52 -20.59 10.57
N ASP A 216 15.80 -19.84 11.64
CA ASP A 216 16.84 -20.22 12.60
C ASP A 216 16.28 -21.18 13.65
N ILE A 217 16.44 -22.47 13.38
CA ILE A 217 16.03 -23.56 14.27
C ILE A 217 16.93 -23.61 15.51
N THR A 218 18.22 -23.27 15.38
CA THR A 218 19.17 -23.33 16.50
C THR A 218 18.82 -22.29 17.55
N ARG A 219 18.57 -21.05 17.13
CA ARG A 219 18.14 -19.97 18.03
C ARG A 219 16.79 -20.26 18.68
N LYS A 220 15.86 -20.88 17.94
CA LYS A 220 14.59 -21.36 18.51
C LYS A 220 14.86 -22.33 19.67
N GLN A 221 15.66 -23.37 19.45
CA GLN A 221 15.96 -24.38 20.47
C GLN A 221 16.67 -23.77 21.70
N THR A 222 17.60 -22.84 21.50
CA THR A 222 18.26 -22.12 22.60
C THR A 222 17.25 -21.33 23.43
N LEU A 223 16.33 -20.60 22.79
CA LEU A 223 15.30 -19.83 23.48
C LEU A 223 14.30 -20.74 24.22
N GLU A 224 13.92 -21.85 23.61
CA GLU A 224 13.05 -22.86 24.23
C GLU A 224 13.69 -23.45 25.49
N THR A 225 14.99 -23.76 25.42
CA THR A 225 15.77 -24.26 26.56
C THR A 225 15.87 -23.20 27.66
N ALA A 226 16.22 -21.97 27.31
CA ALA A 226 16.28 -20.87 28.27
C ALA A 226 14.93 -20.64 28.98
N ILE A 227 13.82 -20.64 28.24
CA ILE A 227 12.48 -20.49 28.82
C ILE A 227 12.21 -21.59 29.86
N LEU A 228 12.59 -22.84 29.58
CA LEU A 228 12.43 -23.96 30.51
C LEU A 228 13.36 -23.85 31.73
N GLU A 229 14.63 -23.48 31.54
CA GLU A 229 15.61 -23.24 32.62
C GLU A 229 15.16 -22.16 33.61
N HIS A 230 14.37 -21.20 33.13
CA HIS A 230 13.86 -20.07 33.90
C HIS A 230 12.39 -20.28 34.37
N SER A 231 11.92 -21.53 34.47
CA SER A 231 10.58 -21.97 34.96
C SER A 231 9.37 -21.56 34.10
N GLY A 232 9.59 -21.19 32.85
CA GLY A 232 8.51 -20.88 31.90
C GLY A 232 7.86 -22.14 31.35
N ARG A 233 6.57 -22.04 31.02
CA ARG A 233 5.84 -23.11 30.34
C ARG A 233 5.93 -22.91 28.83
N LEU A 234 6.59 -23.83 28.12
CA LEU A 234 6.72 -23.76 26.67
C LEU A 234 5.57 -24.49 25.96
N VAL A 235 5.03 -23.90 24.89
CA VAL A 235 4.02 -24.50 24.00
C VAL A 235 4.42 -24.28 22.54
N GLN A 236 4.18 -25.28 21.67
CA GLN A 236 4.54 -25.19 20.24
C GLN A 236 3.53 -24.44 19.37
N ASN A 237 2.26 -24.40 19.80
CA ASN A 237 1.19 -23.69 19.11
C ASN A 237 0.50 -22.72 20.08
N SER A 238 0.22 -21.51 19.64
CA SER A 238 -0.53 -20.53 20.42
C SER A 238 -1.97 -21.00 20.65
N GLY A 239 -2.40 -21.01 21.92
CA GLY A 239 -3.77 -21.31 22.31
C GLY A 239 -4.25 -20.39 23.44
N PRO A 240 -5.47 -20.55 23.95
CA PRO A 240 -6.09 -19.59 24.88
C PRO A 240 -5.29 -19.33 26.18
N GLY A 241 -4.46 -20.29 26.60
CA GLY A 241 -3.59 -20.17 27.77
C GLY A 241 -2.18 -19.61 27.49
N THR A 242 -1.87 -19.24 26.25
CA THR A 242 -0.59 -18.65 25.85
C THR A 242 -0.55 -17.17 26.24
N TRP A 243 0.44 -16.80 27.06
CA TRP A 243 0.63 -15.43 27.53
C TRP A 243 1.34 -14.55 26.50
N ALA A 244 2.42 -15.03 25.89
CA ALA A 244 3.11 -14.32 24.82
C ALA A 244 3.73 -15.27 23.78
N ILE A 245 3.81 -14.78 22.55
CA ILE A 245 4.48 -15.40 21.41
C ILE A 245 5.81 -14.69 21.22
N VAL A 246 6.91 -15.44 21.33
CA VAL A 246 8.28 -14.96 21.14
C VAL A 246 8.71 -15.23 19.71
N VAL A 247 9.19 -14.20 19.03
CA VAL A 247 9.49 -14.22 17.60
C VAL A 247 10.98 -13.97 17.36
N THR A 248 11.64 -14.84 16.61
CA THR A 248 13.03 -14.63 16.19
C THR A 248 13.15 -13.84 14.88
N ASP A 249 12.17 -13.98 13.98
CA ASP A 249 12.15 -13.31 12.68
C ASP A 249 10.74 -12.80 12.35
N THR A 250 10.65 -11.50 12.04
CA THR A 250 9.41 -10.79 11.70
C THR A 250 8.87 -11.15 10.33
N ASN A 251 9.69 -11.71 9.44
CA ASN A 251 9.31 -12.00 8.05
C ASN A 251 8.49 -13.29 7.86
N ASN A 252 8.18 -14.02 8.93
CA ASN A 252 7.40 -15.26 8.84
C ASN A 252 5.88 -14.99 8.72
N LEU A 253 5.22 -15.69 7.77
CA LEU A 253 3.75 -15.68 7.60
C LEU A 253 2.99 -16.04 8.89
N ARG A 254 3.49 -16.98 9.71
CA ARG A 254 2.87 -17.34 11.00
C ARG A 254 2.86 -16.18 11.97
N VAL A 255 3.94 -15.40 11.98
CA VAL A 255 4.07 -14.20 12.83
C VAL A 255 3.11 -13.12 12.36
N LYS A 256 3.09 -12.84 11.05
CA LYS A 256 2.15 -11.87 10.46
C LYS A 256 0.70 -12.25 10.75
N ASN A 257 0.35 -13.53 10.65
CA ASN A 257 -0.97 -14.04 11.00
C ASN A 257 -1.27 -13.92 12.50
N ALA A 258 -0.29 -14.18 13.38
CA ALA A 258 -0.47 -14.02 14.82
C ALA A 258 -0.69 -12.55 15.22
N VAL A 259 0.06 -11.63 14.61
CA VAL A 259 -0.12 -10.17 14.78
C VAL A 259 -1.50 -9.74 14.27
N ALA A 260 -1.90 -10.19 13.07
CA ALA A 260 -3.21 -9.87 12.50
C ALA A 260 -4.38 -10.46 13.30
N ALA A 261 -4.22 -11.65 13.89
CA ALA A 261 -5.22 -12.27 14.74
C ALA A 261 -5.42 -11.52 16.07
N ASN A 262 -4.40 -10.78 16.54
CA ASN A 262 -4.44 -9.93 17.73
C ASN A 262 -5.01 -10.64 18.99
N ALA A 263 -4.70 -11.94 19.14
CA ALA A 263 -5.22 -12.79 20.20
C ALA A 263 -4.24 -12.96 21.38
N HIS A 264 -2.93 -12.79 21.13
CA HIS A 264 -1.86 -12.95 22.12
C HIS A 264 -0.86 -11.80 21.99
N ASN A 265 -0.11 -11.53 23.05
CA ASN A 265 1.04 -10.62 22.99
C ASN A 265 2.12 -11.24 22.08
N VAL A 266 2.69 -10.44 21.18
CA VAL A 266 3.74 -10.85 20.24
C VAL A 266 4.97 -9.98 20.47
N VAL A 267 6.06 -10.60 20.88
CA VAL A 267 7.32 -9.95 21.28
C VAL A 267 8.52 -10.57 20.58
N LEU A 268 9.59 -9.81 20.41
CA LEU A 268 10.85 -10.27 19.82
C LEU A 268 11.66 -11.12 20.81
N ALA A 269 12.49 -12.00 20.26
CA ALA A 269 13.40 -12.86 21.02
C ALA A 269 14.40 -12.07 21.89
N SER A 270 14.77 -10.85 21.49
CA SER A 270 15.67 -9.98 22.25
C SER A 270 15.13 -9.72 23.66
N TRP A 271 13.82 -9.65 23.85
CA TRP A 271 13.22 -9.49 25.17
C TRP A 271 13.58 -10.64 26.12
N VAL A 272 13.49 -11.89 25.62
CA VAL A 272 13.85 -13.08 26.41
C VAL A 272 15.33 -13.06 26.74
N GLU A 273 16.18 -12.76 25.76
CA GLU A 273 17.63 -12.64 25.93
C GLU A 273 17.98 -11.62 27.03
N ARG A 274 17.35 -10.43 27.01
CA ARG A 274 17.52 -9.43 28.08
C ARG A 274 17.04 -9.88 29.45
N CYS A 275 15.95 -10.64 29.52
CA CYS A 275 15.45 -11.19 30.79
C CYS A 275 16.45 -12.20 31.37
N VAL A 276 17.07 -13.02 30.52
CA VAL A 276 18.12 -13.98 30.92
C VAL A 276 19.36 -13.22 31.40
N ASP A 277 19.84 -12.25 30.63
CA ASP A 277 21.03 -11.45 30.96
C ASP A 277 20.85 -10.66 32.27
N SER A 278 19.68 -10.05 32.45
CA SER A 278 19.34 -9.27 33.64
C SER A 278 18.96 -10.14 34.84
N LYS A 279 18.79 -11.46 34.63
CA LYS A 279 18.31 -12.45 35.62
C LYS A 279 17.00 -12.06 36.33
N CYS A 280 16.17 -11.25 35.66
CA CYS A 280 14.90 -10.76 36.19
C CYS A 280 13.88 -10.59 35.06
N LEU A 281 12.60 -10.53 35.42
CA LEU A 281 11.53 -10.29 34.44
C LEU A 281 11.53 -8.80 34.09
N VAL A 282 12.10 -8.46 32.93
CA VAL A 282 12.21 -7.09 32.45
C VAL A 282 10.91 -6.68 31.75
N GLU A 283 10.51 -5.42 31.93
CA GLU A 283 9.38 -4.83 31.21
C GLU A 283 9.62 -4.79 29.69
N TRP A 284 8.53 -4.78 28.93
CA TRP A 284 8.60 -4.65 27.47
C TRP A 284 9.02 -3.25 27.05
N ILE A 285 9.77 -3.18 25.94
CA ILE A 285 10.22 -1.93 25.32
C ILE A 285 9.64 -1.86 23.89
N PRO A 286 9.28 -0.67 23.38
CA PRO A 286 8.68 -0.50 22.05
C PRO A 286 9.39 -1.24 20.92
N ASP A 287 10.71 -1.20 20.88
CA ASP A 287 11.51 -1.86 19.83
C ASP A 287 11.37 -3.39 19.79
N GLU A 288 10.90 -4.00 20.88
CA GLU A 288 10.78 -5.45 21.04
C GLU A 288 9.35 -5.96 20.94
N VAL A 289 8.39 -5.06 20.75
CA VAL A 289 6.96 -5.38 20.75
C VAL A 289 6.42 -5.26 19.34
N LEU A 290 5.78 -6.33 18.85
CA LEU A 290 5.09 -6.31 17.56
C LEU A 290 3.58 -6.07 17.75
N SER A 291 2.99 -6.67 18.77
CA SER A 291 1.58 -6.49 19.11
C SER A 291 1.30 -6.84 20.56
N LEU A 292 0.42 -6.08 21.23
CA LEU A 292 -0.04 -6.34 22.59
C LEU A 292 -1.57 -6.41 22.63
N VAL A 293 -2.09 -7.16 23.59
CA VAL A 293 -3.53 -7.42 23.73
C VAL A 293 -4.00 -7.14 25.17
N GLY A 294 -5.26 -6.72 25.30
CA GLY A 294 -5.94 -6.60 26.59
C GLY A 294 -5.30 -5.59 27.54
N HIS A 295 -5.13 -6.00 28.80
CA HIS A 295 -4.61 -5.15 29.88
C HIS A 295 -3.17 -4.69 29.61
N ASP A 296 -2.32 -5.58 29.09
CA ASP A 296 -0.90 -5.24 28.89
C ASP A 296 -0.74 -4.13 27.83
N LYS A 297 -1.60 -4.12 26.81
CA LYS A 297 -1.65 -3.04 25.82
C LYS A 297 -1.99 -1.68 26.45
N ILE A 298 -2.94 -1.66 27.38
CA ILE A 298 -3.37 -0.42 28.05
C ILE A 298 -2.22 0.10 28.92
N VAL A 299 -1.60 -0.78 29.72
CA VAL A 299 -0.44 -0.41 30.55
C VAL A 299 0.70 0.12 29.69
N PHE A 300 0.94 -0.51 28.55
CA PHE A 300 1.99 -0.12 27.62
C PHE A 300 1.73 1.26 27.00
N ASN A 301 0.51 1.49 26.49
CA ASN A 301 0.11 2.77 25.90
C ASN A 301 0.06 3.93 26.91
N ASN A 302 -0.05 3.64 28.21
CA ASN A 302 0.04 4.65 29.26
C ASN A 302 1.50 5.05 29.57
N LYS A 303 2.48 4.23 29.16
CA LYS A 303 3.91 4.46 29.41
C LYS A 303 4.64 5.05 28.20
N PHE A 304 4.22 4.67 26.99
CA PHE A 304 4.86 5.05 25.74
C PHE A 304 3.88 5.67 24.75
N ASP A 305 4.38 6.58 23.92
CA ASP A 305 3.64 7.15 22.80
C ASP A 305 3.53 6.15 21.63
N CYS A 306 2.92 6.58 20.52
CA CYS A 306 2.75 5.75 19.34
C CYS A 306 4.05 5.47 18.55
N TYR A 307 5.15 6.17 18.85
CA TYR A 307 6.45 6.02 18.20
C TYR A 307 7.46 5.28 19.09
N GLY A 308 7.15 5.09 20.37
CA GLY A 308 7.98 4.40 21.34
C GLY A 308 8.75 5.32 22.28
N ASP A 309 8.45 6.61 22.33
CA ASP A 309 9.00 7.52 23.33
C ASP A 309 8.27 7.37 24.67
N SER A 310 9.00 7.48 25.79
CA SER A 310 8.41 7.31 27.12
C SER A 310 7.85 8.62 27.65
N PHE A 311 6.64 8.59 28.20
CA PHE A 311 6.06 9.77 28.87
C PHE A 311 6.75 10.15 30.18
N THR A 312 7.48 9.22 30.79
CA THR A 312 8.00 9.38 32.16
C THR A 312 9.52 9.49 32.23
N LEU A 313 10.22 9.01 31.21
CA LEU A 313 11.68 8.96 31.19
C LEU A 313 12.22 9.86 30.09
N PRO A 314 13.25 10.68 30.37
CA PRO A 314 13.86 11.53 29.35
C PRO A 314 14.56 10.70 28.28
N LEU A 315 14.29 11.03 27.02
CA LEU A 315 14.92 10.38 25.87
C LEU A 315 16.43 10.68 25.82
N ARG A 316 17.24 9.63 25.58
CA ARG A 316 18.69 9.77 25.43
C ARG A 316 19.03 10.30 24.04
N PRO A 317 20.04 11.18 23.88
CA PRO A 317 20.43 11.69 22.55
C PRO A 317 20.78 10.62 21.53
N SER A 318 21.31 9.46 21.96
CA SER A 318 21.63 8.33 21.08
C SER A 318 20.39 7.58 20.58
N ALA A 319 19.26 7.67 21.28
CA ALA A 319 18.01 6.99 20.94
C ALA A 319 17.09 7.85 20.06
N LEU A 320 17.36 9.15 19.92
CA LEU A 320 16.55 10.06 19.09
C LEU A 320 16.63 9.76 17.57
N PRO A 321 17.82 9.52 16.96
CA PRO A 321 17.89 9.23 15.52
C PRO A 321 17.05 8.02 15.05
N PRO A 322 17.09 6.84 15.72
CA PRO A 322 16.25 5.71 15.30
C PRO A 322 14.75 6.00 15.49
N LEU A 323 14.37 6.70 16.57
CA LEU A 323 12.98 7.12 16.82
C LEU A 323 12.48 8.05 15.70
N LEU A 324 13.24 9.08 15.31
CA LEU A 324 12.85 9.97 14.22
C LEU A 324 12.77 9.25 12.87
N SER A 325 13.59 8.21 12.66
CA SER A 325 13.57 7.42 11.44
C SER A 325 12.28 6.59 11.31
N SER A 326 11.70 6.13 12.42
CA SER A 326 10.44 5.36 12.41
C SER A 326 9.22 6.24 12.07
N MET A 327 9.30 7.54 12.39
CA MET A 327 8.25 8.53 12.11
C MET A 327 8.07 8.85 10.62
N ASN A 328 9.08 8.60 9.77
CA ASN A 328 9.07 8.95 8.34
C ASN A 328 8.06 8.14 7.48
N SER A 329 7.28 7.25 8.10
CA SER A 329 6.30 6.40 7.43
C SER A 329 5.02 7.12 6.99
N HIS A 330 4.76 8.33 7.51
CA HIS A 330 3.59 9.13 7.15
C HIS A 330 4.00 10.47 6.52
N PRO A 331 3.48 10.81 5.32
CA PRO A 331 3.71 12.12 4.72
C PRO A 331 2.94 13.17 5.50
N ILE A 332 3.57 13.76 6.52
CA ILE A 332 3.05 14.92 7.24
C ILE A 332 3.33 16.16 6.37
N PRO A 333 2.38 17.08 6.20
CA PRO A 333 2.64 18.36 5.55
C PRO A 333 3.83 19.05 6.22
N LEU A 334 4.78 19.55 5.42
CA LEU A 334 5.89 20.32 5.96
C LEU A 334 5.33 21.53 6.72
N PRO A 335 5.77 21.76 7.97
CA PRO A 335 5.27 22.88 8.76
C PRO A 335 5.58 24.20 8.05
N THR A 336 4.65 25.15 8.16
CA THR A 336 4.82 26.47 7.56
C THR A 336 5.96 27.23 8.26
N PRO A 337 6.64 28.17 7.59
CA PRO A 337 7.67 29.00 8.24
C PRO A 337 7.18 29.74 9.49
N HIS A 338 5.87 29.99 9.60
CA HIS A 338 5.24 30.61 10.76
C HIS A 338 5.12 29.64 11.94
N GLU A 339 4.70 28.38 11.69
CA GLU A 339 4.63 27.34 12.73
C GLU A 339 6.02 27.02 13.29
N LEU A 340 7.03 26.88 12.41
CA LEU A 340 8.43 26.71 12.86
C LEU A 340 8.88 27.87 13.75
N LEU A 341 8.51 29.11 13.43
CA LEU A 341 8.89 30.28 14.22
C LEU A 341 8.26 30.25 15.62
N LEU A 342 6.99 29.82 15.74
CA LEU A 342 6.30 29.72 17.02
C LEU A 342 6.99 28.69 17.92
N VAL A 343 7.30 27.52 17.37
CA VAL A 343 8.02 26.45 18.08
C VAL A 343 9.44 26.88 18.46
N GLU A 344 10.18 27.50 17.53
CA GLU A 344 11.53 28.02 17.81
C GLU A 344 11.52 29.06 18.93
N ARG A 345 10.49 29.91 19.03
CA ARG A 345 10.34 30.92 20.10
C ARG A 345 10.05 30.28 21.46
N GLU A 346 9.29 29.20 21.48
CA GLU A 346 8.96 28.49 22.71
C GLU A 346 10.17 27.70 23.23
N LEU A 347 10.94 27.07 22.33
CA LEU A 347 12.08 26.23 22.69
C LEU A 347 13.39 27.00 22.93
N TYR A 348 13.63 28.08 22.18
CA TYR A 348 14.90 28.81 22.19
C TYR A 348 14.68 30.29 22.52
N SER A 349 15.47 30.83 23.46
CA SER A 349 15.51 32.27 23.72
C SER A 349 16.10 33.05 22.54
N THR A 350 17.09 32.48 21.85
CA THR A 350 17.70 33.03 20.63
C THR A 350 18.21 31.90 19.74
N ASN A 351 17.77 31.83 18.48
CA ASN A 351 18.29 30.88 17.51
C ASN A 351 19.22 31.57 16.50
N GLY A 352 20.54 31.45 16.72
CA GLY A 352 21.56 32.02 15.84
C GLY A 352 21.64 31.37 14.45
N SER A 353 21.00 30.21 14.26
CA SER A 353 20.92 29.52 12.97
C SER A 353 19.70 29.94 12.14
N ALA A 354 18.73 30.64 12.76
CA ALA A 354 17.46 31.03 12.13
C ALA A 354 17.17 32.53 12.32
N VAL A 355 18.20 33.37 12.14
CA VAL A 355 18.16 34.83 12.39
C VAL A 355 17.05 35.55 11.61
N PHE A 356 16.76 35.09 10.38
CA PHE A 356 15.79 35.72 9.49
C PHE A 356 14.46 34.94 9.42
N ARG A 357 14.20 34.00 10.35
CA ARG A 357 12.97 33.19 10.33
C ARG A 357 11.72 34.07 10.42
N GLY A 358 10.78 33.85 9.50
CA GLY A 358 9.54 34.61 9.41
C GLY A 358 9.66 35.96 8.69
N LEU A 359 10.86 36.34 8.25
CA LEU A 359 11.04 37.49 7.36
C LEU A 359 10.77 37.08 5.91
N GLN A 360 9.91 37.87 5.26
CA GLN A 360 9.72 37.86 3.82
C GLN A 360 10.54 39.01 3.25
N VAL A 361 11.58 38.68 2.49
CA VAL A 361 12.59 39.62 2.02
C VAL A 361 12.56 39.70 0.51
N TYR A 362 12.34 40.90 -0.02
CA TYR A 362 12.48 41.18 -1.45
C TYR A 362 13.89 41.72 -1.73
N CYS A 363 14.58 41.17 -2.72
CA CYS A 363 15.94 41.59 -3.07
C CYS A 363 15.96 42.22 -4.46
N VAL A 364 16.31 43.50 -4.54
CA VAL A 364 16.33 44.27 -5.80
C VAL A 364 17.34 43.67 -6.79
N ARG A 365 17.11 43.91 -8.09
CA ARG A 365 18.03 43.52 -9.16
C ARG A 365 19.39 44.19 -8.95
N GLY A 366 20.44 43.38 -8.78
CA GLY A 366 21.80 43.85 -8.47
C GLY A 366 22.37 43.32 -7.16
N VAL A 367 21.52 42.83 -6.24
CA VAL A 367 21.97 42.21 -4.98
C VAL A 367 22.77 40.94 -5.27
N ALA A 368 23.91 40.79 -4.59
CA ALA A 368 24.79 39.63 -4.75
C ALA A 368 24.05 38.31 -4.47
N LYS A 369 24.24 37.31 -5.34
CA LYS A 369 23.65 35.96 -5.20
C LYS A 369 23.97 35.33 -3.84
N LEU A 370 25.18 35.60 -3.32
CA LEU A 370 25.64 35.13 -2.02
C LEU A 370 24.78 35.69 -0.87
N SER A 371 24.35 36.94 -0.96
CA SER A 371 23.51 37.60 0.05
C SER A 371 22.10 36.98 0.07
N LYS A 372 21.55 36.65 -1.11
CA LYS A 372 20.29 35.88 -1.22
C LYS A 372 20.39 34.48 -0.62
N LEU A 373 21.50 33.77 -0.87
CA LEU A 373 21.75 32.44 -0.29
C LEU A 373 21.91 32.50 1.22
N ARG A 374 22.61 33.51 1.75
CA ARG A 374 22.73 33.73 3.21
C ARG A 374 21.38 33.93 3.87
N LEU A 375 20.51 34.76 3.28
CA LEU A 375 19.15 34.95 3.79
C LEU A 375 18.38 33.64 3.89
N ARG A 376 18.41 32.82 2.81
CA ARG A 376 17.75 31.51 2.80
C ARG A 376 18.35 30.53 3.81
N PHE A 377 19.68 30.48 3.91
CA PHE A 377 20.40 29.59 4.82
C PHE A 377 20.06 29.85 6.29
N TYR A 378 19.91 31.12 6.67
CA TYR A 378 19.55 31.55 8.03
C TYR A 378 18.02 31.71 8.23
N GLY A 379 17.20 30.99 7.42
CA GLY A 379 15.77 30.83 7.64
C GLY A 379 14.84 31.89 7.01
N GLY A 380 15.38 32.84 6.25
CA GLY A 380 14.62 33.88 5.56
C GLY A 380 13.96 33.39 4.28
N SER A 381 12.75 33.89 4.02
CA SER A 381 12.02 33.62 2.77
C SER A 381 12.30 34.75 1.78
N VAL A 382 12.90 34.42 0.64
CA VAL A 382 13.23 35.40 -0.40
C VAL A 382 12.13 35.38 -1.46
N CYS A 383 11.40 36.49 -1.57
CA CYS A 383 10.36 36.68 -2.57
C CYS A 383 10.97 37.20 -3.88
N ASP A 384 10.56 36.62 -5.01
CA ASP A 384 10.99 37.08 -6.34
C ASP A 384 10.17 38.29 -6.83
N GLU A 385 8.99 38.51 -6.24
CA GLU A 385 8.07 39.60 -6.57
C GLU A 385 7.69 40.43 -5.33
N MET A 386 7.46 41.72 -5.55
CA MET A 386 7.06 42.64 -4.51
C MET A 386 5.57 42.45 -4.17
N SER A 387 5.31 42.01 -2.94
CA SER A 387 3.97 41.69 -2.45
C SER A 387 3.72 42.30 -1.07
N GLU A 388 2.46 42.34 -0.64
CA GLU A 388 2.06 42.89 0.67
C GLU A 388 2.57 42.08 1.87
N ILE A 389 3.03 40.86 1.63
CA ILE A 389 3.63 39.99 2.66
C ILE A 389 5.10 40.34 2.93
N VAL A 390 5.74 41.11 2.04
CA VAL A 390 7.16 41.50 2.18
C VAL A 390 7.31 42.41 3.40
N THR A 391 8.33 42.11 4.21
CA THR A 391 8.67 42.85 5.43
C THR A 391 9.91 43.70 5.26
N HIS A 392 10.89 43.21 4.49
CA HIS A 392 12.18 43.86 4.29
C HIS A 392 12.53 43.91 2.81
N VAL A 393 13.14 45.01 2.38
CA VAL A 393 13.66 45.18 1.02
C VAL A 393 15.17 45.40 1.10
N VAL A 394 15.93 44.56 0.39
CA VAL A 394 17.40 44.70 0.31
C VAL A 394 17.74 45.52 -0.92
N CYS A 395 18.30 46.72 -0.70
CA CYS A 395 18.69 47.68 -1.73
C CYS A 395 20.22 47.76 -1.86
N VAL A 396 20.71 48.07 -3.07
CA VAL A 396 22.15 48.27 -3.34
C VAL A 396 22.50 49.77 -3.35
N SER A 397 21.56 50.63 -3.73
CA SER A 397 21.72 52.09 -3.77
C SER A 397 20.44 52.80 -3.32
N ASP A 398 20.54 54.09 -2.93
CA ASP A 398 19.37 54.88 -2.52
C ASP A 398 18.37 55.11 -3.65
N ARG A 399 18.81 55.09 -4.92
CA ARG A 399 17.91 55.17 -6.10
C ARG A 399 17.00 53.95 -6.23
N ASP A 400 17.41 52.81 -5.68
CA ASP A 400 16.60 51.60 -5.68
C ASP A 400 15.42 51.69 -4.72
N LYS A 401 15.51 52.54 -3.68
CA LYS A 401 14.39 52.77 -2.74
C LYS A 401 13.25 53.50 -3.44
N ASP A 402 13.57 54.55 -4.19
CA ASP A 402 12.58 55.35 -4.92
C ASP A 402 11.86 54.53 -6.01
N ASN A 403 12.61 53.70 -6.74
CA ASN A 403 12.05 52.81 -7.77
C ASN A 403 11.10 51.75 -7.17
N VAL A 404 11.45 51.17 -6.02
CA VAL A 404 10.59 50.16 -5.34
C VAL A 404 9.32 50.81 -4.76
N GLU A 405 9.43 52.04 -4.25
CA GLU A 405 8.28 52.82 -3.76
C GLU A 405 7.30 53.13 -4.91
N GLU A 406 7.83 53.43 -6.11
CA GLU A 406 7.04 53.68 -7.32
C GLU A 406 6.35 52.41 -7.84
N GLU A 407 7.09 51.29 -7.94
CA GLU A 407 6.51 49.98 -8.30
C GLU A 407 5.38 49.56 -7.34
N ARG A 408 5.52 49.86 -6.04
CA ARG A 408 4.47 49.60 -5.04
C ARG A 408 3.22 50.44 -5.28
N ARG A 409 3.38 51.73 -5.63
CA ARG A 409 2.23 52.61 -5.93
C ARG A 409 1.47 52.12 -7.16
N ILE A 410 2.21 51.67 -8.18
CA ILE A 410 1.64 51.07 -9.39
C ILE A 410 0.91 49.78 -9.03
N ASN A 411 1.54 48.86 -8.29
CA ASN A 411 0.90 47.60 -7.90
C ASN A 411 -0.33 47.80 -7.02
N LYS A 412 -0.33 48.75 -6.09
CA LYS A 412 -1.53 49.09 -5.29
C LYS A 412 -2.68 49.58 -6.18
N ARG A 413 -2.38 50.41 -7.17
CA ARG A 413 -3.37 50.95 -8.11
C ARG A 413 -3.98 49.85 -8.98
N VAL A 414 -3.13 49.01 -9.57
CA VAL A 414 -3.56 47.85 -10.37
C VAL A 414 -4.42 46.90 -9.54
N LYS A 415 -4.01 46.56 -8.31
CA LYS A 415 -4.80 45.69 -7.42
C LYS A 415 -6.14 46.28 -7.03
N SER A 416 -6.21 47.60 -6.83
CA SER A 416 -7.46 48.29 -6.52
C SER A 416 -8.42 48.28 -7.72
N GLU A 417 -7.90 48.39 -8.94
CA GLU A 417 -8.67 48.27 -10.18
C GLU A 417 -9.16 46.84 -10.39
N THR A 418 -8.30 45.83 -10.22
CA THR A 418 -8.68 44.41 -10.35
C THR A 418 -9.68 43.97 -9.27
N ASN A 419 -9.54 44.43 -8.02
CA ASN A 419 -10.53 44.14 -6.98
C ASN A 419 -11.88 44.79 -7.28
N ARG A 420 -11.88 46.01 -7.84
CA ARG A 420 -13.10 46.68 -8.25
C ARG A 420 -13.82 45.91 -9.36
N GLU A 421 -13.08 45.44 -10.36
CA GLU A 421 -13.61 44.59 -11.44
C GLU A 421 -14.13 43.23 -10.93
N ASN A 422 -13.43 42.61 -9.97
CA ASN A 422 -13.87 41.35 -9.37
C ASN A 422 -15.12 41.51 -8.48
N GLU A 423 -15.23 42.61 -7.74
CA GLU A 423 -16.45 42.96 -6.99
C GLU A 423 -17.63 43.25 -7.93
N GLU A 424 -17.38 43.90 -9.06
CA GLU A 424 -18.39 44.19 -10.09
C GLU A 424 -18.88 42.88 -10.73
N ASN A 425 -17.96 42.00 -11.14
CA ASN A 425 -18.27 40.66 -11.68
C ASN A 425 -19.02 39.76 -10.68
N THR A 426 -18.67 39.80 -9.38
CA THR A 426 -19.39 39.02 -8.36
C THR A 426 -20.78 39.60 -8.08
N ARG A 427 -20.96 40.92 -8.12
CA ARG A 427 -22.28 41.55 -8.04
C ARG A 427 -23.15 41.20 -9.24
N GLU A 428 -22.60 41.16 -10.44
CA GLU A 428 -23.32 40.75 -11.65
C GLU A 428 -23.75 39.28 -11.58
N LYS A 429 -22.85 38.36 -11.23
CA LYS A 429 -23.19 36.94 -11.03
C LYS A 429 -24.24 36.73 -9.95
N LYS A 430 -24.21 37.53 -8.87
CA LYS A 430 -25.23 37.46 -7.81
C LYS A 430 -26.59 37.95 -8.28
N LYS A 431 -26.64 39.04 -9.06
CA LYS A 431 -27.87 39.52 -9.71
C LYS A 431 -28.43 38.50 -10.71
N GLU A 432 -27.57 37.84 -11.46
CA GLU A 432 -27.97 36.80 -12.42
C GLU A 432 -28.51 35.56 -11.71
N SER A 433 -27.86 35.12 -10.63
CA SER A 433 -28.35 34.04 -9.76
C SER A 433 -29.67 34.37 -9.08
N GLU A 434 -29.84 35.60 -8.58
CA GLU A 434 -31.12 36.06 -8.01
C GLU A 434 -32.20 36.11 -9.08
N LYS A 435 -31.89 36.57 -10.30
CA LYS A 435 -32.83 36.59 -11.43
C LYS A 435 -33.24 35.18 -11.88
N SER A 436 -32.31 34.23 -11.93
CA SER A 436 -32.62 32.82 -12.17
C SER A 436 -33.47 32.21 -11.06
N LYS A 437 -33.22 32.60 -9.80
CA LYS A 437 -34.03 32.16 -8.65
C LYS A 437 -35.45 32.71 -8.71
N TRP A 438 -35.64 33.98 -9.08
CA TRP A 438 -36.95 34.58 -9.29
C TRP A 438 -37.70 33.96 -10.47
N ASN A 439 -37.02 33.70 -11.59
CA ASN A 439 -37.62 32.98 -12.74
C ASN A 439 -38.06 31.56 -12.35
N TRP A 440 -37.24 30.84 -11.59
CA TRP A 440 -37.59 29.50 -11.09
C TRP A 440 -38.78 29.54 -10.11
N PHE A 441 -38.87 30.57 -9.26
CA PHE A 441 -40.04 30.80 -8.39
C PHE A 441 -41.30 31.13 -9.19
N GLU A 442 -41.21 31.90 -10.27
CA GLU A 442 -42.35 32.16 -11.18
C GLU A 442 -42.79 30.92 -11.96
N GLU A 443 -41.87 30.00 -12.25
CA GLU A 443 -42.15 28.70 -12.88
C GLU A 443 -42.87 27.76 -11.91
N ILE A 444 -42.43 27.73 -10.64
CA ILE A 444 -43.10 26.98 -9.58
C ILE A 444 -44.49 27.55 -9.28
N ASP A 445 -44.67 28.87 -9.24
CA ASP A 445 -45.97 29.49 -8.97
C ASP A 445 -46.99 29.28 -10.10
N LYS A 446 -46.51 28.88 -11.29
CA LYS A 446 -47.35 28.40 -12.41
C LYS A 446 -47.71 26.92 -12.28
N GLU A 447 -46.81 26.07 -11.80
CA GLU A 447 -47.11 24.65 -11.54
C GLU A 447 -47.96 24.44 -10.27
N SER A 448 -47.82 25.30 -9.24
CA SER A 448 -48.58 25.19 -7.98
C SER A 448 -49.97 25.85 -7.99
N LYS A 449 -50.43 26.37 -9.14
CA LYS A 449 -51.82 26.83 -9.31
C LYS A 449 -52.78 25.76 -9.86
N GLU A 450 -52.29 24.52 -10.06
CA GLU A 450 -53.11 23.40 -10.52
C GLU A 450 -53.30 22.26 -9.50
N GLU A 451 -52.71 22.32 -8.30
CA GLU A 451 -53.03 21.38 -7.21
C GLU A 451 -53.30 22.11 -5.88
N ASN A 452 -54.52 21.92 -5.40
CA ASN A 452 -55.17 22.60 -4.27
C ASN A 452 -54.57 22.24 -2.89
N LYS A 453 -54.39 23.26 -2.04
CA LYS A 453 -55.04 23.42 -0.72
C LYS A 453 -54.83 22.34 0.37
N GLU A 454 -53.87 22.54 1.29
CA GLU A 454 -54.05 22.47 2.76
C GLU A 454 -52.74 22.69 3.58
N MET A 455 -52.87 23.49 4.65
CA MET A 455 -52.11 23.56 5.92
C MET A 455 -50.69 24.19 6.00
N GLU A 456 -50.68 25.43 6.53
CA GLU A 456 -49.68 26.06 7.45
C GLU A 456 -49.45 25.16 8.70
N GLU A 457 -48.36 25.16 9.49
CA GLU A 457 -47.29 26.14 9.79
C GLU A 457 -46.15 25.40 10.57
N ASP A 458 -45.11 26.15 10.97
CA ASP A 458 -44.10 25.89 12.03
C ASP A 458 -42.72 25.25 11.69
N VAL A 459 -41.63 26.04 11.70
CA VAL A 459 -40.81 26.36 12.90
C VAL A 459 -39.61 27.23 12.49
N LYS A 460 -39.61 28.49 12.96
CA LYS A 460 -38.40 29.30 13.20
C LYS A 460 -37.60 28.67 14.35
N ASN A 461 -36.34 28.31 14.11
CA ASN A 461 -35.18 28.57 14.97
C ASN A 461 -34.02 27.62 14.61
N GLY A 462 -33.04 28.14 13.88
CA GLY A 462 -31.74 27.53 13.68
C GLY A 462 -30.66 28.58 13.95
N LYS A 463 -30.21 28.63 15.19
CA LYS A 463 -29.15 29.52 15.67
C LYS A 463 -27.81 28.90 15.26
N GLU A 464 -27.19 29.39 14.18
CA GLU A 464 -25.79 29.06 13.88
C GLU A 464 -24.88 29.78 14.87
N ILE A 465 -24.19 28.98 15.68
CA ILE A 465 -23.04 29.38 16.49
C ILE A 465 -21.82 28.96 15.67
N GLY A 466 -21.01 29.92 15.22
CA GLY A 466 -19.83 29.60 14.41
C GLY A 466 -18.89 30.80 14.20
N SER A 467 -18.04 31.05 15.19
CA SER A 467 -16.72 31.68 15.05
C SER A 467 -16.61 32.97 14.21
N GLU A 468 -17.21 34.06 14.71
CA GLU A 468 -16.92 35.42 14.24
C GLU A 468 -15.72 36.05 15.00
N GLY A 469 -15.30 35.42 16.10
CA GLY A 469 -14.18 35.87 16.96
C GLY A 469 -12.78 35.73 16.35
N ASP A 470 -12.53 34.68 15.56
CA ASP A 470 -11.19 34.46 14.97
C ASP A 470 -10.94 35.31 13.71
N ARG A 471 -12.03 35.73 13.03
CA ARG A 471 -11.96 36.62 11.86
C ARG A 471 -11.68 38.08 12.25
N GLU A 472 -12.19 38.53 13.41
CA GLU A 472 -11.88 39.88 13.92
C GLU A 472 -10.47 40.00 14.48
N GLN A 473 -9.89 38.91 15.01
CA GLN A 473 -8.53 38.93 15.52
C GLN A 473 -7.48 38.92 14.40
N LEU A 474 -7.75 38.26 13.27
CA LEU A 474 -6.93 38.33 12.05
C LEU A 474 -7.02 39.67 11.30
N ASN A 475 -8.10 40.43 11.47
CA ASN A 475 -8.27 41.75 10.82
C ASN A 475 -7.73 42.93 11.64
N ARG A 476 -7.51 42.78 12.96
CA ARG A 476 -6.92 43.86 13.80
C ARG A 476 -5.41 44.02 13.64
N GLU A 477 -4.71 43.06 13.03
CA GLU A 477 -3.27 43.18 12.72
C GLU A 477 -2.96 43.74 11.31
N ARG A 478 -3.95 44.31 10.62
CA ARG A 478 -3.73 45.10 9.38
C ARG A 478 -3.43 46.57 9.67
N GLY A 479 -2.61 46.83 10.68
CA GLY A 479 -1.82 48.06 10.72
C GLY A 479 -0.86 48.03 9.52
N THR A 480 -0.76 49.13 8.78
CA THR A 480 0.21 49.29 7.69
C THR A 480 1.61 48.91 8.17
N LYS A 481 2.07 47.68 7.88
CA LYS A 481 3.45 47.27 8.16
C LYS A 481 4.38 48.19 7.37
N GLU A 482 5.14 49.01 8.09
CA GLU A 482 6.23 49.79 7.50
C GLU A 482 7.27 48.82 6.94
N LEU A 483 7.63 49.00 5.66
CA LEU A 483 8.66 48.20 5.00
C LEU A 483 10.02 48.70 5.49
N CYS A 484 10.86 47.78 5.96
CA CYS A 484 12.23 48.11 6.35
C CYS A 484 13.16 47.99 5.14
N TYR A 485 13.75 49.10 4.72
CA TYR A 485 14.78 49.11 3.68
C TYR A 485 16.16 48.91 4.30
N VAL A 486 16.88 47.88 3.84
CA VAL A 486 18.17 47.46 4.40
C VAL A 486 19.21 47.27 3.30
N ASP A 487 20.49 47.38 3.64
CA ASP A 487 21.60 47.16 2.72
C ASP A 487 22.17 45.73 2.85
N GLU A 488 23.12 45.36 1.99
CA GLU A 488 23.76 44.04 2.08
C GLU A 488 24.65 43.85 3.33
N ASN A 489 25.10 44.94 3.94
CA ASN A 489 25.94 44.88 5.14
C ASN A 489 25.13 44.56 6.38
N TRP A 490 23.87 45.00 6.45
CA TRP A 490 22.91 44.64 7.48
C TRP A 490 22.76 43.13 7.61
N ILE A 491 22.67 42.40 6.49
CA ILE A 491 22.59 40.93 6.49
C ILE A 491 23.81 40.33 7.21
N LYS A 492 25.02 40.82 6.91
CA LYS A 492 26.25 40.34 7.53
C LYS A 492 26.30 40.69 9.02
N GLU A 493 25.81 41.87 9.39
CA GLU A 493 25.80 42.32 10.77
C GLU A 493 24.81 41.53 11.64
N CYS A 494 23.60 41.26 11.12
CA CYS A 494 22.61 40.41 11.77
C CYS A 494 23.16 38.99 12.02
N ILE A 495 23.83 38.41 11.03
CA ILE A 495 24.50 37.10 11.18
C ILE A 495 25.60 37.16 12.25
N ARG A 496 26.41 38.23 12.26
CA ARG A 496 27.49 38.40 13.25
C ARG A 496 26.97 38.55 14.67
N LYS A 497 25.87 39.28 14.84
CA LYS A 497 25.23 39.52 16.15
C LYS A 497 24.43 38.31 16.64
N ARG A 498 24.03 37.38 15.76
CA ARG A 498 23.20 36.20 16.09
C ARG A 498 21.90 36.52 16.85
N VAL A 499 21.39 37.75 16.71
CA VAL A 499 20.17 38.21 17.38
C VAL A 499 19.00 38.11 16.40
N SER A 500 17.91 37.47 16.84
CA SER A 500 16.67 37.40 16.06
C SER A 500 16.11 38.81 15.84
N ILE A 501 15.90 39.19 14.59
CA ILE A 501 15.62 40.58 14.20
C ILE A 501 14.33 41.14 14.81
N ARG A 502 13.37 40.28 15.20
CA ARG A 502 12.18 40.74 15.92
C ARG A 502 12.44 41.25 17.35
N SER A 503 13.55 40.88 17.98
CA SER A 503 13.94 41.47 19.28
C SER A 503 14.62 42.83 19.15
N LEU A 504 14.89 43.30 17.91
CA LEU A 504 15.48 44.62 17.64
C LEU A 504 14.42 45.70 17.32
N TYR A 505 13.16 45.30 17.16
CA TYR A 505 12.02 46.18 16.81
C TYR A 505 10.89 46.18 17.86
N GLN A 506 11.10 45.55 19.01
CA GLN A 506 10.38 45.85 20.26
C GLN A 506 11.26 46.75 21.11
#